data_AF-A0A9D8EZM5-F1
#
_entry.id   AF-A0A9D8EZM5-F1
#
_cell.length_a   1.000
_cell.length_b   1.000
_cell.length_c   1.000
_cell.angle_alpha   90.00
_cell.angle_beta   90.00
_cell.angle_gamma   90.00
#
_symmetry.space_group_name_H-M   'P 1'
#
loop_
_entity.id
_entity.type
_entity.pdbx_description
1 polymer ?
#
loop_
_entity_poly.entity_id
_entity_poly.type
_entity_poly.pdbx_seq_one_letter_code
_entity_poly.pdbx_strand_id
1 'polypeptide(L)'
;MTGTRPTEVTLTLAPQRRFEAIDVNRRINQEFGDLLRRHRRALYTSFHTTAGYLDQSLSVRLNHQHDLVSQFIRAFHSLFPQGGGYRHDQMHLRSELSDEQKVVEPHNGDSHLTFIGAGMRNCVTYRIRPDAPVYFIELDGKSQALSRQRKTTVVAYDHDEVVARTSIAIPVSKHPIDSINLADPKLGLLEQINEIVARAGVEHARVDLIVDPRERNVGLTVNEYETLLMQHDLVEVLRNPLRFARLKAGNMINDPYSIPGKTLNYAKYDVVHVLNSLMEALRLDQGSFERLVAKVMSLPARRFLRSRRVSFLAGSDRASNVPVMLRGQYQSPILVQWQPAEKQQRDLDIVVVQFS
;
A
#
# COMPACT_ATOMS: atom_id res chain seq x y z
N MET A 1 -2.75 -16.78 -33.47
CA MET A 1 -2.59 -17.50 -32.19
C MET A 1 -3.77 -17.12 -31.33
N THR A 2 -4.70 -18.04 -31.07
CA THR A 2 -5.81 -17.84 -30.14
C THR A 2 -5.24 -17.89 -28.72
N GLY A 3 -5.02 -16.72 -28.11
CA GLY A 3 -4.59 -16.63 -26.70
C GLY A 3 -5.61 -17.24 -25.76
N THR A 4 -5.15 -17.75 -24.61
CA THR A 4 -6.03 -18.25 -23.56
C THR A 4 -6.74 -17.05 -22.94
N ARG A 5 -8.09 -17.02 -22.96
CA ARG A 5 -8.82 -15.92 -22.32
C ARG A 5 -8.37 -15.71 -20.87
N PRO A 6 -8.24 -14.44 -20.41
CA PRO A 6 -7.94 -14.14 -19.03
C PRO A 6 -8.87 -14.89 -18.07
N THR A 7 -8.32 -15.32 -16.94
CA THR A 7 -9.09 -16.03 -15.90
C THR A 7 -9.07 -15.23 -14.61
N GLU A 8 -10.25 -14.81 -14.16
CA GLU A 8 -10.44 -14.12 -12.89
C GLU A 8 -10.86 -15.09 -11.79
N VAL A 9 -10.23 -14.97 -10.62
CA VAL A 9 -10.67 -15.61 -9.38
C VAL A 9 -10.70 -14.60 -8.25
N THR A 10 -11.62 -14.79 -7.31
CA THR A 10 -11.71 -13.98 -6.10
C THR A 10 -11.62 -14.90 -4.89
N LEU A 11 -10.74 -14.56 -3.96
CA LEU A 11 -10.59 -15.25 -2.68
C LEU A 11 -11.15 -14.42 -1.54
N THR A 12 -11.71 -15.12 -0.57
CA THR A 12 -11.97 -14.58 0.76
C THR A 12 -10.94 -15.15 1.73
N LEU A 13 -10.20 -14.25 2.38
CA LEU A 13 -9.15 -14.56 3.36
C LEU A 13 -9.66 -14.18 4.74
N ALA A 14 -9.40 -15.03 5.73
CA ALA A 14 -9.75 -14.80 7.12
C ALA A 14 -8.46 -14.78 7.96
N PRO A 15 -7.80 -13.61 8.09
CA PRO A 15 -6.60 -13.49 8.91
C PRO A 15 -6.85 -13.94 10.36
N GLN A 16 -5.90 -14.67 10.92
CA GLN A 16 -5.98 -15.19 12.28
C GLN A 16 -5.20 -14.34 13.29
N ARG A 17 -4.43 -13.36 12.80
CA ARG A 17 -3.58 -12.45 13.57
C ARG A 17 -3.75 -11.03 13.05
N ARG A 18 -3.32 -10.03 13.85
CA ARG A 18 -3.24 -8.64 13.40
C ARG A 18 -2.34 -8.51 12.16
N PHE A 19 -1.12 -9.04 12.26
CA PHE A 19 -0.21 -9.18 11.12
C PHE A 19 -0.17 -10.62 10.61
N GLU A 20 -0.36 -10.81 9.31
CA GLU A 20 -0.24 -12.11 8.65
C GLU A 20 0.20 -11.97 7.18
N ALA A 21 1.12 -12.82 6.73
CA ALA A 21 1.49 -12.94 5.32
C ALA A 21 0.86 -14.22 4.74
N ILE A 22 -0.23 -14.06 4.00
CA ILE A 22 -1.05 -15.16 3.50
C ILE A 22 -0.63 -15.49 2.06
N ASP A 23 -0.21 -16.73 1.80
CA ASP A 23 0.18 -17.17 0.45
C ASP A 23 -1.04 -17.36 -0.45
N VAL A 24 -1.29 -16.39 -1.32
CA VAL A 24 -2.43 -16.38 -2.24
C VAL A 24 -2.30 -17.44 -3.31
N ASN A 25 -1.10 -17.71 -3.82
CA ASN A 25 -0.91 -18.74 -4.85
C ASN A 25 -1.25 -20.13 -4.31
N ARG A 26 -0.84 -20.42 -3.07
CA ARG A 26 -1.24 -21.66 -2.39
C ARG A 26 -2.75 -21.76 -2.24
N ARG A 27 -3.43 -20.67 -1.87
CA ARG A 27 -4.90 -20.65 -1.73
C ARG A 27 -5.61 -20.86 -3.07
N ILE A 28 -5.14 -20.21 -4.14
CA ILE A 28 -5.67 -20.45 -5.49
C ILE A 28 -5.49 -21.90 -5.89
N ASN A 29 -4.32 -22.50 -5.65
CA ASN A 29 -4.08 -23.90 -6.00
C ASN A 29 -4.98 -24.86 -5.21
N GLN A 30 -5.26 -24.55 -3.94
CA GLN A 30 -6.15 -25.35 -3.09
C GLN A 30 -7.62 -25.27 -3.53
N GLU A 31 -8.09 -24.09 -3.93
CA GLU A 31 -9.51 -23.85 -4.25
C GLU A 31 -9.84 -24.06 -5.74
N PHE A 32 -8.87 -23.81 -6.64
CA PHE A 32 -9.08 -23.78 -8.10
C PHE A 32 -8.07 -24.62 -8.90
N GLY A 33 -7.20 -25.40 -8.24
CA GLY A 33 -6.21 -26.25 -8.89
C GLY A 33 -5.11 -25.46 -9.61
N ASP A 34 -4.53 -26.04 -10.67
CA ASP A 34 -3.40 -25.47 -11.41
C ASP A 34 -3.76 -24.27 -12.33
N LEU A 35 -4.77 -23.48 -11.97
CA LEU A 35 -5.32 -22.38 -12.75
C LEU A 35 -4.23 -21.41 -13.24
N LEU A 36 -3.30 -21.04 -12.35
CA LEU A 36 -2.22 -20.10 -12.66
C LEU A 36 -1.20 -20.69 -13.64
N ARG A 37 -1.01 -22.01 -13.68
CA ARG A 37 -0.03 -22.66 -14.58
C ARG A 37 -0.36 -22.45 -16.07
N ARG A 38 -1.60 -22.09 -16.37
CA ARG A 38 -2.11 -21.88 -17.74
C ARG A 38 -1.75 -20.52 -18.32
N HIS A 39 -1.23 -19.61 -17.50
CA HIS A 39 -1.02 -18.20 -17.86
C HIS A 39 0.41 -17.76 -17.57
N ARG A 40 0.88 -16.74 -18.30
CA ARG A 40 2.24 -16.17 -18.10
C ARG A 40 2.31 -15.13 -16.99
N ARG A 41 1.23 -14.41 -16.73
CA ARG A 41 1.17 -13.28 -15.78
C ARG A 41 -0.11 -13.33 -14.96
N ALA A 42 -0.05 -12.72 -13.78
CA ALA A 42 -1.23 -12.47 -12.97
C ALA A 42 -1.19 -11.07 -12.36
N LEU A 43 -2.33 -10.39 -12.39
CA LEU A 43 -2.62 -9.19 -11.62
C LEU A 43 -3.26 -9.60 -10.30
N TYR A 44 -2.70 -9.16 -9.18
CA TYR A 44 -3.24 -9.39 -7.84
C TYR A 44 -3.78 -8.06 -7.29
N THR A 45 -5.02 -8.06 -6.82
CA THR A 45 -5.74 -6.83 -6.42
C THR A 45 -6.38 -6.97 -5.05
N SER A 46 -5.85 -6.21 -4.09
CA SER A 46 -6.43 -5.96 -2.78
C SER A 46 -7.39 -4.78 -2.84
N PHE A 47 -8.51 -4.90 -2.13
CA PHE A 47 -9.51 -3.85 -1.96
C PHE A 47 -9.44 -3.17 -0.58
N HIS A 48 -8.31 -3.32 0.12
CA HIS A 48 -8.14 -2.85 1.50
C HIS A 48 -7.08 -1.74 1.59
N THR A 49 -7.14 -0.96 2.67
CA THR A 49 -6.27 0.20 2.94
C THR A 49 -5.15 -0.14 3.93
N THR A 50 -5.30 -1.24 4.67
CA THR A 50 -4.31 -1.81 5.62
C THR A 50 -3.86 -3.21 5.23
N ALA A 51 -4.17 -3.66 4.00
CA ALA A 51 -3.72 -4.96 3.51
C ALA A 51 -3.50 -4.94 2.00
N GLY A 52 -2.48 -5.64 1.51
CA GLY A 52 -2.11 -5.61 0.10
C GLY A 52 -0.88 -6.43 -0.22
N TYR A 53 -0.12 -6.00 -1.23
CA TYR A 53 0.96 -6.78 -1.80
C TYR A 53 2.28 -6.02 -1.86
N LEU A 54 3.37 -6.77 -1.92
CA LEU A 54 4.68 -6.24 -2.32
C LEU A 54 4.84 -6.40 -3.84
N ASP A 55 5.57 -5.47 -4.46
CA ASP A 55 5.95 -5.59 -5.88
C ASP A 55 6.84 -6.84 -6.11
N GLN A 56 6.74 -7.48 -7.28
CA GLN A 56 7.49 -8.71 -7.57
C GLN A 56 9.00 -8.53 -7.39
N SER A 57 9.55 -7.37 -7.74
CA SER A 57 10.98 -7.07 -7.56
C SER A 57 11.41 -7.06 -6.09
N LEU A 58 10.52 -6.61 -5.18
CA LEU A 58 10.77 -6.65 -3.75
C LEU A 58 10.63 -8.08 -3.21
N SER A 59 9.59 -8.81 -3.63
CA SER A 59 9.41 -10.22 -3.25
C SER A 59 10.57 -11.11 -3.70
N VAL A 60 11.12 -10.88 -4.89
CA VAL A 60 12.34 -11.57 -5.38
C VAL A 60 13.55 -11.26 -4.50
N ARG A 61 13.74 -10.01 -4.07
CA ARG A 61 14.84 -9.63 -3.16
C ARG A 61 14.70 -10.28 -1.78
N LEU A 62 13.47 -10.48 -1.31
CA LEU A 62 13.15 -11.22 -0.10
C LEU A 62 13.12 -12.74 -0.33
N ASN A 63 13.65 -13.21 -1.47
CA ASN A 63 13.74 -14.61 -1.87
C ASN A 63 12.40 -15.38 -1.80
N HIS A 64 11.26 -14.67 -1.92
CA HIS A 64 9.93 -15.24 -1.71
C HIS A 64 9.77 -15.99 -0.36
N GLN A 65 10.60 -15.70 0.64
CA GLN A 65 10.57 -16.40 1.93
C GLN A 65 9.66 -15.68 2.91
N HIS A 66 8.71 -16.41 3.48
CA HIS A 66 7.77 -15.92 4.50
C HIS A 66 8.50 -15.20 5.65
N ASP A 67 9.61 -15.75 6.13
CA ASP A 67 10.34 -15.19 7.27
C ASP A 67 11.03 -13.86 6.91
N LEU A 68 11.60 -13.74 5.72
CA LEU A 68 12.21 -12.48 5.26
C LEU A 68 11.16 -11.41 5.01
N VAL A 69 10.01 -11.78 4.46
CA VAL A 69 8.83 -10.89 4.34
C VAL A 69 8.38 -10.43 5.73
N SER A 70 8.28 -11.34 6.68
CA SER A 70 7.91 -11.02 8.06
C SER A 70 8.92 -10.09 8.74
N GLN A 71 10.22 -10.33 8.57
CA GLN A 71 11.28 -9.47 9.09
C GLN A 71 11.24 -8.08 8.46
N PHE A 72 11.03 -8.01 7.14
CA PHE A 72 10.88 -6.75 6.41
C PHE A 72 9.72 -5.92 6.96
N ILE A 73 8.54 -6.51 7.15
CA ILE A 73 7.38 -5.77 7.71
C ILE A 73 7.59 -5.42 9.19
N ARG A 74 8.21 -6.30 9.98
CA ARG A 74 8.52 -6.00 11.39
C ARG A 74 9.39 -4.76 11.56
N ALA A 75 10.33 -4.50 10.64
CA ALA A 75 11.10 -3.26 10.66
C ALA A 75 10.22 -2.00 10.55
N PHE A 76 9.15 -2.06 9.74
CA PHE A 76 8.18 -0.97 9.66
C PHE A 76 7.27 -0.90 10.89
N HIS A 77 6.91 -2.03 11.51
CA HIS A 77 6.22 -1.99 12.82
C HIS A 77 7.07 -1.37 13.93
N SER A 78 8.40 -1.44 13.85
CA SER A 78 9.27 -0.71 14.78
C SER A 78 9.30 0.79 14.49
N LEU A 79 9.21 1.20 13.22
CA LEU A 79 9.11 2.61 12.81
C LEU A 79 7.74 3.22 13.17
N PHE A 80 6.68 2.44 12.94
CA PHE A 80 5.28 2.75 13.19
C PHE A 80 4.72 1.74 14.20
N PRO A 81 5.07 1.87 15.48
CA PRO A 81 4.56 0.96 16.48
C PRO A 81 3.05 1.15 16.68
N GLN A 82 2.35 0.04 16.91
CA GLN A 82 0.97 0.08 17.39
C GLN A 82 0.85 0.96 18.64
N GLY A 83 -0.18 1.81 18.69
CA GLY A 83 -0.39 2.74 19.80
C GLY A 83 0.66 3.86 19.88
N GLY A 84 1.35 4.18 18.79
CA GLY A 84 2.38 5.22 18.72
C GLY A 84 1.91 6.67 18.96
N GLY A 85 0.66 6.88 19.42
CA GLY A 85 0.08 8.20 19.65
C GLY A 85 -0.35 8.91 18.36
N TYR A 86 -0.78 8.15 17.35
CA TYR A 86 -1.30 8.67 16.09
C TYR A 86 -2.53 9.54 16.34
N ARG A 87 -2.67 10.65 15.60
CA ARG A 87 -3.88 11.47 15.66
C ARG A 87 -5.07 10.74 15.05
N HIS A 88 -4.84 9.95 14.01
CA HIS A 88 -5.82 9.03 13.45
C HIS A 88 -6.49 8.17 14.53
N ASP A 89 -5.72 7.73 15.53
CA ASP A 89 -6.20 6.86 16.60
C ASP A 89 -6.93 7.63 17.73
N GLN A 90 -7.05 8.96 17.64
CA GLN A 90 -7.76 9.79 18.63
C GLN A 90 -9.23 9.90 18.24
N MET A 91 -10.04 8.89 18.57
CA MET A 91 -11.45 8.78 18.15
C MET A 91 -12.32 10.01 18.45
N HIS A 92 -12.02 10.73 19.53
CA HIS A 92 -12.74 11.96 19.90
C HIS A 92 -12.53 13.12 18.90
N LEU A 93 -11.48 13.07 18.07
CA LEU A 93 -11.20 14.04 17.01
C LEU A 93 -11.80 13.63 15.65
N ARG A 94 -12.29 12.39 15.52
CA ARG A 94 -12.83 11.84 14.26
C ARG A 94 -14.30 12.24 14.07
N SER A 95 -14.51 13.42 13.51
CA SER A 95 -15.86 13.97 13.26
C SER A 95 -16.63 13.23 12.17
N GLU A 96 -15.95 12.46 11.33
CA GLU A 96 -16.53 11.65 10.26
C GLU A 96 -17.18 10.35 10.74
N LEU A 97 -16.93 9.96 12.00
CA LEU A 97 -17.51 8.76 12.61
C LEU A 97 -18.65 9.13 13.55
N SER A 98 -19.73 8.33 13.52
CA SER A 98 -20.74 8.35 14.57
C SER A 98 -20.17 7.83 15.89
N ASP A 99 -20.84 8.10 17.01
CA ASP A 99 -20.36 7.63 18.32
C ASP A 99 -20.38 6.11 18.42
N GLU A 100 -21.33 5.43 17.76
CA GLU A 100 -21.36 3.97 17.65
C GLU A 100 -20.18 3.45 16.82
N GLN A 101 -19.82 4.13 15.74
CA GLN A 101 -18.67 3.76 14.91
C GLN A 101 -17.36 3.90 15.69
N LYS A 102 -17.18 5.01 16.43
CA LYS A 102 -15.99 5.26 17.26
C LYS A 102 -15.70 4.15 18.29
N VAL A 103 -16.74 3.46 18.77
CA VAL A 103 -16.60 2.37 19.75
C VAL A 103 -15.94 1.14 19.13
N VAL A 104 -16.21 0.85 17.86
CA VAL A 104 -15.76 -0.36 17.18
C VAL A 104 -14.60 -0.14 16.21
N GLU A 105 -14.31 1.13 15.90
CA GLU A 105 -13.23 1.50 14.99
C GLU A 105 -11.86 1.05 15.54
N PRO A 106 -11.06 0.31 14.76
CA PRO A 106 -9.75 -0.11 15.20
C PRO A 106 -8.76 1.06 15.20
N HIS A 107 -7.90 1.06 16.21
CA HIS A 107 -6.73 1.93 16.27
C HIS A 107 -5.66 1.32 15.36
N ASN A 108 -5.59 1.77 14.11
CA ASN A 108 -4.79 1.16 13.06
C ASN A 108 -3.95 2.18 12.25
N GLY A 109 -3.73 3.39 12.78
CA GLY A 109 -2.87 4.39 12.12
C GLY A 109 -1.46 3.87 11.82
N ASP A 110 -0.93 2.99 12.68
CA ASP A 110 0.31 2.23 12.46
C ASP A 110 0.27 1.38 11.17
N SER A 111 -0.86 0.75 10.91
CA SER A 111 -1.07 -0.16 9.79
C SER A 111 -1.16 0.61 8.48
N HIS A 112 -1.85 1.75 8.47
CA HIS A 112 -1.88 2.64 7.31
C HIS A 112 -0.49 3.20 6.96
N LEU A 113 0.26 3.68 7.97
CA LEU A 113 1.61 4.19 7.75
C LEU A 113 2.60 3.10 7.37
N THR A 114 2.44 1.88 7.91
CA THR A 114 3.23 0.71 7.50
C THR A 114 2.94 0.34 6.05
N PHE A 115 1.67 0.31 5.63
CA PHE A 115 1.30 0.06 4.24
C PHE A 115 1.99 1.05 3.29
N ILE A 116 1.89 2.35 3.59
CA ILE A 116 2.48 3.42 2.78
C ILE A 116 4.01 3.34 2.81
N GLY A 117 4.60 3.28 4.00
CA GLY A 117 6.05 3.36 4.21
C GLY A 117 6.79 2.13 3.69
N ALA A 118 6.20 0.94 3.79
CA ALA A 118 6.76 -0.30 3.26
C ALA A 118 6.67 -0.38 1.72
N GLY A 119 6.02 0.60 1.08
CA GLY A 119 5.79 0.60 -0.37
C GLY A 119 4.85 -0.51 -0.81
N MET A 120 3.93 -0.92 0.06
CA MET A 120 2.88 -1.87 -0.29
C MET A 120 1.94 -1.27 -1.32
N ARG A 121 1.31 -2.15 -2.10
CA ARG A 121 0.40 -1.76 -3.18
C ARG A 121 -0.90 -2.53 -3.06
N ASN A 122 -1.99 -1.85 -3.41
CA ASN A 122 -3.28 -2.50 -3.60
C ASN A 122 -3.22 -3.45 -4.80
N CYS A 123 -2.50 -3.09 -5.87
CA CYS A 123 -2.49 -3.85 -7.10
C CYS A 123 -1.05 -4.09 -7.60
N VAL A 124 -0.71 -5.34 -7.94
CA VAL A 124 0.63 -5.75 -8.42
C VAL A 124 0.52 -6.78 -9.54
N THR A 125 1.45 -6.72 -10.50
CA THR A 125 1.59 -7.72 -11.56
C THR A 125 2.81 -8.58 -11.30
N TYR A 126 2.63 -9.90 -11.40
CA TYR A 126 3.71 -10.86 -11.33
C TYR A 126 3.77 -11.65 -12.63
N ARG A 127 4.98 -11.93 -13.09
CA ARG A 127 5.20 -13.11 -13.95
C ARG A 127 4.93 -14.33 -13.11
N ILE A 128 4.04 -15.21 -13.58
CA ILE A 128 3.62 -16.38 -12.83
C ILE A 128 4.82 -17.32 -12.66
N ARG A 129 5.03 -17.73 -11.41
CA ARG A 129 5.89 -18.83 -10.99
C ARG A 129 5.03 -19.64 -10.03
N PRO A 130 4.33 -20.69 -10.50
CA PRO A 130 3.26 -21.32 -9.74
C PRO A 130 3.67 -21.83 -8.35
N ASP A 131 4.93 -22.25 -8.24
CA ASP A 131 5.52 -22.77 -7.00
C ASP A 131 6.12 -21.66 -6.11
N ALA A 132 6.21 -20.43 -6.61
CA ALA A 132 6.66 -19.28 -5.83
C ALA A 132 5.45 -18.59 -5.15
N PRO A 133 5.53 -18.28 -3.85
CA PRO A 133 4.44 -17.64 -3.14
C PRO A 133 4.27 -16.18 -3.58
N VAL A 134 3.02 -15.73 -3.52
CA VAL A 134 2.64 -14.31 -3.56
C VAL A 134 1.87 -14.02 -2.29
N TYR A 135 2.51 -13.27 -1.38
CA TYR A 135 1.93 -12.99 -0.08
C TYR A 135 1.00 -11.78 -0.14
N PHE A 136 -0.24 -12.00 0.26
CA PHE A 136 -1.14 -10.94 0.72
C PHE A 136 -0.75 -10.61 2.16
N ILE A 137 -0.30 -9.39 2.37
CA ILE A 137 0.17 -8.89 3.66
C ILE A 137 -1.01 -8.18 4.33
N GLU A 138 -1.48 -8.74 5.44
CA GLU A 138 -2.44 -8.14 6.35
C GLU A 138 -1.72 -7.45 7.49
N LEU A 139 -2.11 -6.21 7.80
CA LEU A 139 -1.53 -5.42 8.91
C LEU A 139 -2.52 -5.19 10.06
N ASP A 140 -3.83 -5.36 9.83
CA ASP A 140 -4.89 -5.10 10.81
C ASP A 140 -5.98 -6.20 10.79
N GLY A 141 -5.57 -7.47 10.71
CA GLY A 141 -6.46 -8.60 10.43
C GLY A 141 -7.39 -8.99 11.58
N LYS A 142 -6.82 -9.18 12.76
CA LYS A 142 -7.55 -9.55 13.98
C LYS A 142 -7.17 -8.64 15.15
N SER A 143 -8.17 -8.04 15.78
CA SER A 143 -8.09 -7.31 17.04
C SER A 143 -8.91 -8.01 18.13
N GLN A 144 -8.92 -7.47 19.35
CA GLN A 144 -9.78 -7.98 20.42
C GLN A 144 -11.28 -7.87 20.08
N ALA A 145 -11.66 -6.84 19.32
CA ALA A 145 -13.05 -6.53 19.00
C ALA A 145 -13.51 -7.10 17.64
N LEU A 146 -12.57 -7.36 16.71
CA LEU A 146 -12.91 -7.65 15.32
C LEU A 146 -11.97 -8.71 14.71
N SER A 147 -12.57 -9.67 13.99
CA SER A 147 -11.84 -10.54 13.06
C SER A 147 -12.28 -10.18 11.64
N ARG A 148 -11.35 -9.67 10.83
CA ARG A 148 -11.68 -9.18 9.50
C ARG A 148 -11.80 -10.33 8.50
N GLN A 149 -12.63 -10.09 7.49
CA GLN A 149 -12.66 -10.88 6.26
C GLN A 149 -12.11 -10.01 5.15
N ARG A 150 -11.19 -10.55 4.35
CA ARG A 150 -10.50 -9.82 3.29
C ARG A 150 -10.79 -10.45 1.96
N LYS A 151 -11.24 -9.62 1.02
CA LYS A 151 -11.36 -9.99 -0.39
C LYS A 151 -10.09 -9.64 -1.15
N THR A 152 -9.64 -10.55 -2.01
CA THR A 152 -8.66 -10.23 -3.06
C THR A 152 -9.06 -10.87 -4.38
N THR A 153 -8.78 -10.21 -5.49
CA THR A 153 -9.07 -10.70 -6.84
C THR A 153 -7.76 -10.87 -7.62
N VAL A 154 -7.63 -12.01 -8.31
CA VAL A 154 -6.49 -12.33 -9.16
C VAL A 154 -6.97 -12.57 -10.58
N VAL A 155 -6.41 -11.84 -11.54
CA VAL A 155 -6.65 -12.03 -12.97
C VAL A 155 -5.39 -12.58 -13.61
N ALA A 156 -5.43 -13.83 -14.05
CA ALA A 156 -4.35 -14.49 -14.78
C ALA A 156 -4.54 -14.30 -16.29
N TYR A 157 -3.46 -13.96 -17.00
CA TYR A 157 -3.48 -13.60 -18.42
C TYR A 157 -2.13 -13.84 -19.09
N ASP A 158 -2.09 -13.84 -20.43
CA ASP A 158 -0.87 -14.09 -21.19
C ASP A 158 -0.26 -12.81 -21.76
N HIS A 159 -1.11 -11.90 -22.22
CA HIS A 159 -0.71 -10.67 -22.89
C HIS A 159 -1.42 -9.44 -22.30
N ASP A 160 -0.72 -8.30 -22.35
CA ASP A 160 -1.28 -7.01 -21.99
C ASP A 160 -0.97 -5.97 -23.07
N GLU A 161 -1.94 -5.10 -23.35
CA GLU A 161 -1.79 -4.00 -24.32
C GLU A 161 -2.42 -2.70 -23.82
N VAL A 162 -1.81 -1.56 -24.16
CA VAL A 162 -2.36 -0.24 -23.82
C VAL A 162 -3.46 0.09 -24.81
N VAL A 163 -4.69 0.24 -24.33
CA VAL A 163 -5.87 0.53 -25.16
C VAL A 163 -6.36 1.97 -25.05
N ALA A 164 -5.97 2.66 -23.97
CA ALA A 164 -6.23 4.09 -23.84
C ALA A 164 -5.15 4.75 -22.99
N ARG A 165 -4.85 6.01 -23.30
CA ARG A 165 -3.98 6.88 -22.50
C ARG A 165 -4.46 8.32 -22.56
N THR A 166 -4.44 9.00 -21.43
CA THR A 166 -4.67 10.45 -21.36
C THR A 166 -3.78 11.06 -20.29
N SER A 167 -3.56 12.37 -20.34
CA SER A 167 -2.87 13.14 -19.31
C SER A 167 -3.83 14.15 -18.68
N ILE A 168 -3.74 14.31 -17.37
CA ILE A 168 -4.59 15.20 -16.58
C ILE A 168 -3.71 16.03 -15.64
N ALA A 169 -3.96 17.34 -15.59
CA ALA A 169 -3.37 18.23 -14.61
C ALA A 169 -4.20 18.23 -13.33
N ILE A 170 -3.57 17.88 -12.21
CA ILE A 170 -4.19 17.87 -10.89
C ILE A 170 -3.85 19.17 -10.15
N PRO A 171 -4.84 19.98 -9.73
CA PRO A 171 -4.57 21.16 -8.92
C PRO A 171 -4.02 20.74 -7.55
N VAL A 172 -2.96 21.43 -7.12
CA VAL A 172 -2.30 21.18 -5.82
C VAL A 172 -2.12 22.47 -5.06
N SER A 173 -2.11 22.43 -3.73
CA SER A 173 -1.90 23.65 -2.95
C SER A 173 -0.46 24.17 -3.06
N LYS A 174 -0.27 25.43 -2.67
CA LYS A 174 1.05 26.05 -2.47
C LYS A 174 1.81 25.49 -1.26
N HIS A 175 1.18 24.66 -0.42
CA HIS A 175 1.84 24.14 0.78
C HIS A 175 2.93 23.14 0.39
N PRO A 176 4.10 23.18 1.06
CA PRO A 176 5.21 22.32 0.68
C PRO A 176 4.86 20.84 0.86
N ILE A 177 4.25 20.47 1.98
CA ILE A 177 3.75 19.11 2.22
C ILE A 177 2.23 19.18 2.13
N ASP A 178 1.67 18.36 1.22
CA ASP A 178 0.24 18.27 1.00
C ASP A 178 -0.12 16.87 0.49
N SER A 179 -1.34 16.44 0.80
CA SER A 179 -1.93 15.17 0.38
C SER A 179 -3.27 15.46 -0.28
N ILE A 180 -3.47 14.99 -1.49
CA ILE A 180 -4.65 15.27 -2.29
C ILE A 180 -5.40 13.96 -2.52
N ASN A 181 -6.67 13.97 -2.12
CA ASN A 181 -7.61 12.90 -2.40
C ASN A 181 -7.96 12.92 -3.90
N LEU A 182 -7.39 12.03 -4.69
CA LEU A 182 -7.69 11.95 -6.12
C LEU A 182 -9.10 11.39 -6.39
N ALA A 183 -9.77 10.86 -5.37
CA ALA A 183 -11.18 10.48 -5.41
C ALA A 183 -12.15 11.60 -5.00
N ASP A 184 -11.67 12.82 -4.70
CA ASP A 184 -12.57 13.96 -4.41
C ASP A 184 -13.42 14.26 -5.66
N PRO A 185 -14.76 14.19 -5.57
CA PRO A 185 -15.64 14.46 -6.71
C PRO A 185 -15.43 15.83 -7.36
N LYS A 186 -14.90 16.82 -6.61
CA LYS A 186 -14.57 18.15 -7.16
C LYS A 186 -13.48 18.10 -8.24
N LEU A 187 -12.66 17.05 -8.25
CA LEU A 187 -11.64 16.85 -9.28
C LEU A 187 -12.21 16.20 -10.54
N GLY A 188 -13.37 15.52 -10.48
CA GLY A 188 -13.98 14.80 -11.61
C GLY A 188 -13.13 13.65 -12.17
N LEU A 189 -12.04 13.27 -11.48
CA LEU A 189 -11.02 12.36 -12.02
C LEU A 189 -11.53 10.93 -12.14
N LEU A 190 -12.29 10.44 -11.16
CA LEU A 190 -12.79 9.06 -11.19
C LEU A 190 -13.88 8.89 -12.24
N GLU A 191 -14.73 9.90 -12.42
CA GLU A 191 -15.72 9.96 -13.48
C GLU A 191 -15.02 9.89 -14.84
N GLN A 192 -14.00 10.72 -15.06
CA GLN A 192 -13.22 10.70 -16.29
C GLN A 192 -12.51 9.36 -16.53
N ILE A 193 -11.93 8.74 -15.50
CA ILE A 193 -11.33 7.40 -15.61
C ILE A 193 -12.38 6.37 -16.05
N ASN A 194 -13.55 6.35 -15.39
CA ASN A 194 -14.62 5.41 -15.71
C ASN A 194 -15.16 5.61 -17.12
N GLU A 195 -15.26 6.85 -17.61
CA GLU A 195 -15.60 7.10 -19.01
C GLU A 195 -14.56 6.52 -19.98
N ILE A 196 -13.27 6.67 -19.68
CA ILE A 196 -12.20 6.11 -20.52
C ILE A 196 -12.27 4.58 -20.53
N VAL A 197 -12.47 3.96 -19.37
CA VAL A 197 -12.60 2.50 -19.25
C VAL A 197 -13.84 1.99 -19.99
N ALA A 198 -14.99 2.67 -19.83
CA ALA A 198 -16.23 2.31 -20.51
C ALA A 198 -16.10 2.43 -22.04
N ARG A 199 -15.50 3.51 -22.54
CA ARG A 199 -15.23 3.69 -23.98
C ARG A 199 -14.28 2.65 -24.54
N ALA A 200 -13.32 2.18 -23.74
CA ALA A 200 -12.39 1.13 -24.14
C ALA A 200 -13.07 -0.25 -24.24
N GLY A 201 -14.25 -0.46 -23.63
CA GLY A 201 -15.03 -1.69 -23.78
C GLY A 201 -14.31 -2.95 -23.25
N VAL A 202 -13.43 -2.78 -22.25
CA VAL A 202 -12.57 -3.86 -21.75
C VAL A 202 -13.31 -4.82 -20.81
N GLU A 203 -13.07 -6.13 -20.97
CA GLU A 203 -13.61 -7.16 -20.07
C GLU A 203 -12.75 -7.28 -18.79
N HIS A 204 -11.43 -7.42 -18.98
CA HIS A 204 -10.44 -7.45 -17.91
C HIS A 204 -9.29 -6.51 -18.26
N ALA A 205 -9.02 -5.55 -17.38
CA ALA A 205 -8.00 -4.55 -17.59
C ALA A 205 -7.38 -4.09 -16.26
N ARG A 206 -6.34 -3.28 -16.38
CA ARG A 206 -5.81 -2.47 -15.29
C ARG A 206 -5.78 -1.02 -15.70
N VAL A 207 -6.15 -0.15 -14.77
CA VAL A 207 -5.95 1.30 -14.88
C VAL A 207 -4.71 1.67 -14.07
N ASP A 208 -3.77 2.35 -14.71
CA ASP A 208 -2.57 2.88 -14.09
C ASP A 208 -2.66 4.40 -14.00
N LEU A 209 -2.50 4.95 -12.80
CA LEU A 209 -2.27 6.38 -12.59
C LEU A 209 -0.78 6.56 -12.39
N ILE A 210 -0.15 7.36 -13.23
CA ILE A 210 1.31 7.50 -13.29
C ILE A 210 1.66 8.98 -13.20
N VAL A 211 2.52 9.34 -12.27
CA VAL A 211 3.07 10.70 -12.22
C VAL A 211 3.97 10.93 -13.42
N ASP A 212 3.81 12.07 -14.12
CA ASP A 212 4.71 12.47 -15.21
C ASP A 212 6.19 12.38 -14.74
N PRO A 213 7.08 11.76 -15.54
CA PRO A 213 8.49 11.58 -15.16
C PRO A 213 9.24 12.89 -14.83
N ARG A 214 8.79 14.02 -15.39
CA ARG A 214 9.36 15.35 -15.15
C ARG A 214 8.98 15.90 -13.79
N GLU A 215 7.86 15.45 -13.22
CA GLU A 215 7.43 15.87 -11.90
C GLU A 215 8.42 15.41 -10.84
N ARG A 216 8.72 16.31 -9.92
CA ARG A 216 9.61 16.04 -8.79
C ARG A 216 8.86 16.32 -7.51
N ASN A 217 9.28 15.65 -6.45
CA ASN A 217 8.75 15.86 -5.11
C ASN A 217 7.30 15.47 -4.89
N VAL A 218 6.87 14.46 -5.64
CA VAL A 218 5.52 13.92 -5.59
C VAL A 218 5.56 12.40 -5.71
N GLY A 219 4.64 11.74 -5.04
CA GLY A 219 4.40 10.31 -5.11
C GLY A 219 2.92 10.00 -5.06
N LEU A 220 2.57 8.76 -5.39
CA LEU A 220 1.24 8.21 -5.33
C LEU A 220 1.19 7.07 -4.31
N THR A 221 0.06 6.94 -3.63
CA THR A 221 -0.30 5.75 -2.84
C THR A 221 -1.79 5.46 -3.00
N VAL A 222 -2.22 4.27 -2.61
CA VAL A 222 -3.65 3.95 -2.46
C VAL A 222 -3.89 3.66 -1.00
N ASN A 223 -4.78 4.43 -0.38
CA ASN A 223 -5.09 4.27 1.02
C ASN A 223 -6.47 4.89 1.31
N GLU A 224 -6.86 4.89 2.58
CA GLU A 224 -8.02 5.66 3.02
C GLU A 224 -7.64 7.14 3.11
N TYR A 225 -8.53 8.01 2.65
CA TYR A 225 -8.33 9.44 2.81
C TYR A 225 -9.04 9.93 4.06
N GLU A 226 -8.40 9.75 5.21
CA GLU A 226 -8.83 10.33 6.47
C GLU A 226 -8.00 11.57 6.79
N THR A 227 -8.67 12.64 7.19
CA THR A 227 -8.02 13.93 7.46
C THR A 227 -6.92 13.81 8.51
N LEU A 228 -7.17 13.12 9.64
CA LEU A 228 -6.19 12.98 10.70
C LEU A 228 -4.96 12.19 10.27
N LEU A 229 -5.16 11.09 9.53
CA LEU A 229 -4.08 10.28 9.00
C LEU A 229 -3.26 11.05 7.95
N MET A 230 -3.93 11.66 6.96
CA MET A 230 -3.27 12.26 5.81
C MET A 230 -2.66 13.63 6.09
N GLN A 231 -3.35 14.48 6.87
CA GLN A 231 -2.91 15.86 7.13
C GLN A 231 -2.07 16.01 8.40
N HIS A 232 -2.10 15.01 9.30
CA HIS A 232 -1.29 15.04 10.50
C HIS A 232 -0.27 13.91 10.53
N ASP A 233 -0.68 12.65 10.66
CA ASP A 233 0.27 11.56 10.93
C ASP A 233 1.24 11.36 9.76
N LEU A 234 0.75 11.32 8.53
CA LEU A 234 1.59 11.22 7.33
C LEU A 234 2.50 12.45 7.17
N VAL A 235 1.98 13.66 7.40
CA VAL A 235 2.78 14.89 7.35
C VAL A 235 3.89 14.86 8.39
N GLU A 236 3.61 14.36 9.58
CA GLU A 236 4.61 14.17 10.65
C GLU A 236 5.68 13.16 10.24
N VAL A 237 5.30 12.03 9.61
CA VAL A 237 6.26 11.07 9.07
C VAL A 237 7.13 11.70 7.99
N LEU A 238 6.56 12.50 7.08
CA LEU A 238 7.32 13.16 6.02
C LEU A 238 8.31 14.20 6.56
N ARG A 239 8.01 14.81 7.72
CA ARG A 239 8.91 15.73 8.43
C ARG A 239 9.97 15.00 9.27
N ASN A 240 9.58 13.97 10.00
CA ASN A 240 10.45 13.21 10.89
C ASN A 240 10.00 11.73 10.95
N PRO A 241 10.55 10.87 10.08
CA PRO A 241 10.16 9.46 9.98
C PRO A 241 10.37 8.63 11.25
N LEU A 242 11.26 9.07 12.15
CA LEU A 242 11.61 8.34 13.38
C LEU A 242 10.80 8.80 14.60
N ARG A 243 9.86 9.74 14.45
CA ARG A 243 9.11 10.32 15.57
C ARG A 243 8.36 9.25 16.37
N PHE A 244 7.58 8.40 15.69
CA PHE A 244 6.71 7.42 16.34
C PHE A 244 7.50 6.32 17.07
N ALA A 245 8.62 5.87 16.49
CA ALA A 245 9.56 4.97 17.15
C ALA A 245 10.12 5.57 18.46
N ARG A 246 10.48 6.87 18.47
CA ARG A 246 11.00 7.55 19.67
C ARG A 246 9.95 7.71 20.77
N LEU A 247 8.71 8.03 20.40
CA LEU A 247 7.61 8.20 21.36
C LEU A 247 7.34 6.91 22.14
N LYS A 248 7.38 5.76 21.48
CA LYS A 248 7.27 4.46 22.17
C LYS A 248 8.41 4.22 23.15
N ALA A 249 9.65 4.49 22.76
CA ALA A 249 10.80 4.36 23.66
C ALA A 249 10.68 5.28 24.90
N GLY A 250 10.19 6.51 24.71
CA GLY A 250 9.94 7.44 25.82
C GLY A 250 8.82 6.97 26.75
N ASN A 251 7.71 6.49 26.20
CA ASN A 251 6.59 5.99 27.01
C ASN A 251 6.94 4.70 27.78
N MET A 252 7.79 3.83 27.23
CA MET A 252 8.31 2.65 27.93
C MET A 252 9.21 3.01 29.13
N ILE A 253 9.91 4.15 29.09
CA ILE A 253 10.70 4.65 30.25
C ILE A 253 9.78 5.09 31.39
N ASN A 254 8.58 5.59 31.07
CA ASN A 254 7.61 6.08 32.06
C ASN A 254 6.76 4.96 32.70
N ASP A 255 6.84 3.72 32.20
CA ASP A 255 6.19 2.54 32.80
C ASP A 255 7.20 1.37 32.99
N PRO A 256 8.00 1.41 34.07
CA PRO A 256 9.11 0.47 34.29
C PRO A 256 8.66 -0.98 34.58
N TYR A 257 7.39 -1.21 34.90
CA TYR A 257 6.86 -2.56 35.15
C TYR A 257 6.54 -3.34 33.86
N SER A 258 6.59 -2.67 32.71
CA SER A 258 6.43 -3.29 31.39
C SER A 258 7.72 -3.93 30.83
N ILE A 259 8.82 -3.95 31.60
CA ILE A 259 10.17 -4.29 31.11
C ILE A 259 10.82 -5.47 31.88
N PRO A 260 11.25 -6.57 31.21
CA PRO A 260 12.28 -7.48 31.72
C PRO A 260 13.64 -6.76 31.81
N GLY A 261 14.25 -6.74 33.00
CA GLY A 261 15.16 -5.69 33.49
C GLY A 261 16.53 -5.43 32.84
N LYS A 262 16.67 -5.28 31.51
CA LYS A 262 17.94 -4.82 30.88
C LYS A 262 17.76 -3.94 29.63
N THR A 263 16.97 -2.86 29.68
CA THR A 263 16.58 -2.12 28.45
C THR A 263 16.63 -0.59 28.53
N LEU A 264 17.41 0.01 29.44
CA LEU A 264 17.42 1.48 29.62
C LEU A 264 18.32 2.26 28.64
N ASN A 265 19.19 1.59 27.85
CA ASN A 265 20.08 2.24 26.88
C ASN A 265 19.61 2.13 25.40
N TYR A 266 18.37 1.72 25.14
CA TYR A 266 17.95 1.17 23.84
C TYR A 266 17.55 2.17 22.73
N ALA A 267 17.25 3.44 23.02
CA ALA A 267 16.66 4.35 22.03
C ALA A 267 17.58 4.71 20.84
N LYS A 268 18.91 4.68 21.02
CA LYS A 268 19.89 4.85 19.91
C LYS A 268 20.16 3.54 19.15
N TYR A 269 19.92 2.39 19.78
CA TYR A 269 20.21 1.07 19.21
C TYR A 269 19.06 0.51 18.38
N ASP A 270 17.81 0.92 18.66
CA ASP A 270 16.63 0.36 18.00
C ASP A 270 16.61 0.67 16.49
N VAL A 271 17.03 1.88 16.09
CA VAL A 271 17.11 2.25 14.66
C VAL A 271 18.20 1.47 13.94
N VAL A 272 19.33 1.21 14.60
CA VAL A 272 20.41 0.37 14.05
C VAL A 272 19.94 -1.08 13.93
N HIS A 273 19.21 -1.60 14.91
CA HIS A 273 18.61 -2.94 14.83
C HIS A 273 17.52 -3.07 13.76
N VAL A 274 16.68 -2.05 13.58
CA VAL A 274 15.70 -1.97 12.49
C VAL A 274 16.39 -1.98 11.13
N LEU A 275 17.47 -1.20 11.00
CA LEU A 275 18.27 -1.15 9.78
C LEU A 275 19.02 -2.46 9.51
N ASN A 276 19.59 -3.07 10.55
CA ASN A 276 20.24 -4.38 10.45
C ASN A 276 19.24 -5.47 10.06
N SER A 277 18.04 -5.45 10.62
CA SER A 277 16.98 -6.41 10.27
C SER A 277 16.54 -6.26 8.81
N LEU A 278 16.39 -5.02 8.32
CA LEU A 278 16.14 -4.75 6.90
C LEU A 278 17.29 -5.22 6.00
N MET A 279 18.51 -5.10 6.47
CA MET A 279 19.72 -5.43 5.76
C MET A 279 19.91 -6.94 5.63
N GLU A 280 19.68 -7.69 6.72
CA GLU A 280 19.63 -9.15 6.72
C GLU A 280 18.52 -9.67 5.81
N ALA A 281 17.31 -9.08 5.90
CA ALA A 281 16.19 -9.49 5.08
C ALA A 281 16.40 -9.21 3.58
N LEU A 282 17.01 -8.08 3.24
CA LEU A 282 17.27 -7.67 1.85
C LEU A 282 18.64 -8.12 1.32
N ARG A 283 19.43 -8.84 2.12
CA ARG A 283 20.78 -9.34 1.81
C ARG A 283 21.69 -8.28 1.19
N LEU A 284 21.71 -7.09 1.78
CA LEU A 284 22.52 -5.98 1.28
C LEU A 284 23.98 -6.12 1.71
N ASP A 285 24.92 -5.84 0.80
CA ASP A 285 26.35 -5.75 1.14
C ASP A 285 26.65 -4.56 2.08
N GLN A 286 27.81 -4.56 2.75
CA GLN A 286 28.20 -3.50 3.71
C GLN A 286 28.22 -2.09 3.09
N GLY A 287 28.57 -1.92 1.81
CA GLY A 287 28.56 -0.63 1.13
C GLY A 287 27.16 -0.18 0.67
N SER A 288 26.25 -1.13 0.47
CA SER A 288 24.82 -0.91 0.26
C SER A 288 24.11 -0.60 1.59
N PHE A 289 24.62 -1.11 2.71
CA PHE A 289 24.18 -0.78 4.07
C PHE A 289 24.51 0.64 4.48
N GLU A 290 25.76 1.10 4.33
CA GLU A 290 26.07 2.51 4.60
C GLU A 290 25.22 3.45 3.73
N ARG A 291 24.93 3.06 2.48
CA ARG A 291 23.99 3.78 1.61
C ARG A 291 22.52 3.65 2.05
N LEU A 292 22.07 2.52 2.62
CA LEU A 292 20.71 2.32 3.12
C LEU A 292 20.50 3.05 4.46
N VAL A 293 21.43 2.91 5.40
CA VAL A 293 21.47 3.61 6.69
C VAL A 293 21.58 5.10 6.47
N ALA A 294 22.52 5.57 5.63
CA ALA A 294 22.52 6.97 5.23
C ALA A 294 21.20 7.31 4.55
N LYS A 295 20.58 6.44 3.74
CA LYS A 295 19.28 6.73 3.11
C LYS A 295 18.11 6.85 4.07
N VAL A 296 18.05 6.01 5.11
CA VAL A 296 16.98 5.90 6.12
C VAL A 296 17.17 6.93 7.24
N MET A 297 18.41 7.14 7.70
CA MET A 297 18.78 8.16 8.70
C MET A 297 18.77 9.58 8.13
N SER A 298 18.85 9.74 6.80
CA SER A 298 18.73 11.04 6.11
C SER A 298 17.41 11.26 5.37
N LEU A 299 16.39 10.37 5.52
CA LEU A 299 15.16 10.38 4.71
C LEU A 299 14.55 11.79 4.61
N PRO A 300 14.71 12.48 3.48
CA PRO A 300 13.79 13.55 3.14
C PRO A 300 12.48 12.87 2.75
N ALA A 301 11.35 13.54 2.91
CA ALA A 301 10.03 13.14 2.39
C ALA A 301 10.07 12.47 0.99
N ARG A 302 11.01 12.91 0.12
CA ARG A 302 11.43 12.31 -1.18
C ARG A 302 11.59 10.79 -1.22
N ARG A 303 11.86 10.14 -0.09
CA ARG A 303 12.18 8.70 -0.03
C ARG A 303 11.12 7.86 0.67
N PHE A 304 10.20 8.49 1.41
CA PHE A 304 9.10 7.79 2.09
C PHE A 304 8.00 7.37 1.11
N LEU A 305 7.70 8.21 0.12
CA LEU A 305 6.72 7.96 -0.93
C LEU A 305 7.39 7.96 -2.30
N ARG A 306 7.86 6.79 -2.73
CA ARG A 306 8.57 6.61 -4.00
C ARG A 306 7.72 6.10 -5.15
N SER A 307 6.53 5.57 -4.87
CA SER A 307 5.70 5.04 -5.94
C SER A 307 5.28 6.19 -6.84
N ARG A 308 5.68 6.11 -8.11
CA ARG A 308 5.25 7.03 -9.16
C ARG A 308 4.02 6.51 -9.89
N ARG A 309 3.49 5.37 -9.46
CA ARG A 309 2.39 4.68 -10.09
C ARG A 309 1.55 3.97 -9.05
N VAL A 310 0.24 4.07 -9.20
CA VAL A 310 -0.73 3.20 -8.55
C VAL A 310 -1.61 2.57 -9.61
N SER A 311 -2.17 1.41 -9.28
CA SER A 311 -2.89 0.58 -10.24
C SER A 311 -4.20 0.11 -9.64
N PHE A 312 -5.21 -0.05 -10.48
CA PHE A 312 -6.52 -0.57 -10.11
C PHE A 312 -6.94 -1.61 -11.13
N LEU A 313 -7.63 -2.66 -10.68
CA LEU A 313 -8.32 -3.57 -11.58
C LEU A 313 -9.46 -2.80 -12.27
N ALA A 314 -9.69 -3.07 -13.55
CA ALA A 314 -10.87 -2.62 -14.27
C ALA A 314 -11.55 -3.82 -14.94
N GLY A 315 -12.87 -3.77 -14.99
CA GLY A 315 -13.70 -4.81 -15.58
C GLY A 315 -15.18 -4.47 -15.39
N SER A 316 -16.05 -5.37 -15.83
CA SER A 316 -17.49 -5.15 -15.73
C SER A 316 -17.96 -5.15 -14.27
N ASP A 317 -18.59 -4.06 -13.86
CA ASP A 317 -19.36 -4.06 -12.61
C ASP A 317 -20.56 -5.02 -12.75
N ARG A 318 -20.75 -5.88 -11.74
CA ARG A 318 -21.78 -6.93 -11.74
C ARG A 318 -23.21 -6.37 -11.79
N ALA A 319 -23.42 -5.12 -11.39
CA ALA A 319 -24.73 -4.48 -11.39
C ALA A 319 -25.06 -3.77 -12.71
N SER A 320 -24.08 -3.03 -13.27
CA SER A 320 -24.31 -2.19 -14.46
C SER A 320 -23.87 -2.84 -15.78
N ASN A 321 -23.05 -3.89 -15.74
CA ASN A 321 -22.39 -4.51 -16.89
C ASN A 321 -21.59 -3.51 -17.75
N VAL A 322 -21.25 -2.35 -17.18
CA VAL A 322 -20.39 -1.34 -17.79
C VAL A 322 -18.98 -1.53 -17.22
N PRO A 323 -17.94 -1.52 -18.07
CA PRO A 323 -16.56 -1.54 -17.61
C PRO A 323 -16.24 -0.32 -16.75
N VAL A 324 -15.74 -0.54 -15.53
CA VAL A 324 -15.36 0.51 -14.59
C VAL A 324 -14.05 0.18 -13.88
N MET A 325 -13.41 1.20 -13.30
CA MET A 325 -12.29 1.00 -12.38
C MET A 325 -12.80 0.48 -11.03
N LEU A 326 -12.35 -0.72 -10.64
CA LEU A 326 -12.73 -1.37 -9.39
C LEU A 326 -11.82 -0.92 -8.23
N ARG A 327 -12.45 -0.54 -7.12
CA ARG A 327 -11.76 -0.11 -5.89
C ARG A 327 -12.50 -0.59 -4.65
N GLY A 328 -11.77 -0.73 -3.54
CA GLY A 328 -12.39 -0.93 -2.24
C GLY A 328 -13.22 0.28 -1.84
N GLN A 329 -14.22 0.08 -0.98
CA GLN A 329 -15.11 1.14 -0.48
C GLN A 329 -14.34 2.37 0.03
N TYR A 330 -13.28 2.11 0.78
CA TYR A 330 -12.44 3.13 1.42
C TYR A 330 -11.18 3.46 0.62
N GLN A 331 -10.90 2.76 -0.48
CA GLN A 331 -9.70 3.00 -1.26
C GLN A 331 -9.85 4.29 -2.07
N SER A 332 -8.89 5.19 -1.85
CA SER A 332 -8.65 6.35 -2.67
C SER A 332 -7.21 6.36 -3.20
N PRO A 333 -6.98 6.70 -4.48
CA PRO A 333 -5.68 7.15 -4.92
C PRO A 333 -5.34 8.49 -4.25
N ILE A 334 -4.13 8.62 -3.73
CA ILE A 334 -3.68 9.81 -3.01
C ILE A 334 -2.39 10.30 -3.65
N LEU A 335 -2.39 11.56 -4.08
CA LEU A 335 -1.20 12.27 -4.50
C LEU A 335 -0.60 12.97 -3.30
N VAL A 336 0.67 12.72 -3.03
CA VAL A 336 1.37 13.34 -1.92
C VAL A 336 2.54 14.13 -2.45
N GLN A 337 2.56 15.43 -2.17
CA GLN A 337 3.68 16.31 -2.48
C GLN A 337 4.43 16.69 -1.21
N TRP A 338 5.73 16.97 -1.36
CA TRP A 338 6.58 17.48 -0.27
C TRP A 338 7.47 18.64 -0.72
N GLN A 339 7.24 19.17 -1.92
CA GLN A 339 7.58 20.53 -2.32
C GLN A 339 6.44 21.10 -3.19
N PRO A 340 6.22 22.43 -3.20
CA PRO A 340 5.20 23.04 -4.05
C PRO A 340 5.45 22.77 -5.54
N ALA A 341 4.39 22.74 -6.33
CA ALA A 341 4.50 22.75 -7.79
C ALA A 341 4.56 24.19 -8.30
N GLU A 342 5.41 24.47 -9.30
CA GLU A 342 5.59 25.83 -9.84
C GLU A 342 4.28 26.47 -10.32
N LYS A 343 3.38 25.67 -10.91
CA LYS A 343 2.09 26.10 -11.43
C LYS A 343 0.91 25.72 -10.54
N GLN A 344 1.17 25.26 -9.31
CA GLN A 344 0.12 24.67 -8.44
C GLN A 344 -0.67 23.56 -9.16
N GLN A 345 0.03 22.82 -10.04
CA GLN A 345 -0.51 21.70 -10.79
C GLN A 345 0.54 20.59 -10.86
N ARG A 346 0.07 19.34 -10.88
CA ARG A 346 0.88 18.14 -11.10
C ARG A 346 0.29 17.32 -12.23
N ASP A 347 1.11 16.89 -13.17
CA ASP A 347 0.64 16.09 -14.30
C ASP A 347 0.61 14.58 -13.97
N LEU A 348 -0.54 13.95 -14.24
CA LEU A 348 -0.75 12.50 -14.14
C LEU A 348 -1.16 11.93 -15.50
N ASP A 349 -0.54 10.83 -15.89
CA ASP A 349 -1.01 9.98 -16.98
C ASP A 349 -1.96 8.91 -16.43
N ILE A 350 -3.11 8.73 -17.09
CA ILE A 350 -3.98 7.57 -16.95
C ILE A 350 -3.71 6.64 -18.12
N VAL A 351 -3.44 5.37 -17.84
CA VAL A 351 -3.24 4.33 -18.84
C VAL A 351 -4.18 3.17 -18.57
N VAL A 352 -5.00 2.80 -19.56
CA VAL A 352 -5.82 1.59 -19.50
C VAL A 352 -5.11 0.48 -20.27
N VAL A 353 -4.89 -0.63 -19.59
CA VAL A 353 -4.17 -1.80 -20.10
C VAL A 353 -5.11 -2.98 -20.13
N GLN A 354 -5.47 -3.47 -21.31
CA GLN A 354 -6.32 -4.64 -21.49
C GLN A 354 -5.52 -5.94 -21.36
N PHE A 355 -6.15 -6.98 -20.83
CA PHE A 355 -5.59 -8.33 -20.76
C PHE A 355 -6.17 -9.24 -21.83
N SER A 356 -5.34 -10.13 -22.39
CA SER A 356 -5.74 -11.16 -23.35
C SER A 356 -5.01 -12.49 -23.19
#